data_AF-A0A388M8X0-F1
#
_entry.id   AF-A0A388M8X0-F1
#
_cell.length_a   1.000
_cell.length_b   1.000
_cell.length_c   1.000
_cell.angle_alpha   90.00
_cell.angle_beta   90.00
_cell.angle_gamma   90.00
#
_symmetry.space_group_name_H-M   'P 1'
#
loop_
_entity.id
_entity.type
_entity.pdbx_description
1 polymer ?
#
loop_
_entity_poly.entity_id
_entity_poly.type
_entity_poly.pdbx_seq_one_letter_code
_entity_poly.pdbx_strand_id
1 'polypeptide(L)'
;MANLALVNVRTCYNCGDPNHFVRWCTHKFTIPNPGQAPILALPAASLPPPPPPPPPPPPVPLVSNAAVSASGNSNGQYTKGSGWFHTNQRVMALEDSVAKMRAWYDVAMKKEAARLQEEEKLKKEREDKERRLKDRKERESFQKELGDAMNARLDTVCESFQNQKKNSGADEHKIEKLEKEIESLRLSQSRAIRNDEASTSQPIVRDDAVLARLLQEHEEMKVRVEAAAVANKRVDSLEEALRMIKQQHESASTGKLDEAGGSGARTVRGKKKTIAWEDVAQESDRDVFIREARTELRTKRKNDLMEIRSKEGVKYTTIPDTITEIIAKRVEKTFGKKAAVQEISDDGGNEGNKEDGGDYVDS
;
A
#
# COMPACT_ATOMS: atom_id res chain seq x y z
N MET A 1 7.96 8.56 35.48
CA MET A 1 6.52 8.86 35.37
C MET A 1 5.80 7.55 35.10
N ALA A 2 5.05 7.06 36.08
CA ALA A 2 4.36 5.77 36.00
C ALA A 2 3.13 5.90 35.09
N ASN A 3 3.07 5.10 34.03
CA ASN A 3 1.94 5.01 33.12
C ASN A 3 0.83 4.20 33.84
N LEU A 4 -0.10 4.91 34.47
CA LEU A 4 -1.33 4.32 35.00
C LEU A 4 -2.24 3.98 33.80
N ALA A 5 -2.04 2.78 33.24
CA ALA A 5 -2.99 2.20 32.32
C ALA A 5 -4.32 2.03 33.07
N LEU A 6 -5.29 2.90 32.76
CA LEU A 6 -6.69 2.74 33.13
C LEU A 6 -7.21 1.46 32.47
N VAL A 7 -7.05 0.34 33.17
CA VAL A 7 -7.67 -0.93 32.79
C VAL A 7 -9.17 -0.71 32.91
N ASN A 8 -9.85 -0.64 31.78
CA ASN A 8 -11.30 -0.47 31.73
C ASN A 8 -11.97 -1.76 32.23
N VAL A 9 -12.14 -1.86 33.56
CA VAL A 9 -12.77 -3.01 34.20
C VAL A 9 -14.25 -2.98 33.86
N ARG A 10 -14.71 -3.95 33.05
CA ARG A 10 -16.13 -4.09 32.71
C ARG A 10 -16.92 -4.44 33.96
N THR A 11 -17.65 -3.46 34.48
CA THR A 11 -18.59 -3.65 35.59
C THR A 11 -19.89 -4.30 35.11
N CYS A 12 -20.59 -4.99 36.01
CA CYS A 12 -21.91 -5.55 35.74
C CYS A 12 -22.89 -4.43 35.39
N TYR A 13 -23.47 -4.45 34.18
CA TYR A 13 -24.44 -3.42 33.75
C TYR A 13 -25.69 -3.31 34.65
N ASN A 14 -25.99 -4.34 35.45
CA ASN A 14 -27.18 -4.33 36.30
C ASN A 14 -26.95 -3.67 37.67
N CYS A 15 -25.76 -3.77 38.24
CA CYS A 15 -25.48 -3.31 39.60
C CYS A 15 -24.17 -2.53 39.76
N GLY A 16 -23.36 -2.43 38.71
CA GLY A 16 -22.08 -1.70 38.72
C GLY A 16 -20.91 -2.43 39.37
N ASP A 17 -21.09 -3.66 39.86
CA ASP A 17 -20.02 -4.41 40.53
C ASP A 17 -19.04 -5.03 39.49
N PRO A 18 -17.72 -4.83 39.61
CA PRO A 18 -16.72 -5.41 38.72
C PRO A 18 -16.52 -6.93 38.88
N ASN A 19 -17.00 -7.55 39.97
CA ASN A 19 -16.68 -8.95 40.28
C ASN A 19 -17.53 -9.99 39.53
N HIS A 20 -18.51 -9.58 38.71
CA HIS A 20 -19.34 -10.52 37.97
C HIS A 20 -19.91 -9.93 36.68
N PHE A 21 -20.35 -10.81 35.78
CA PHE A 21 -21.06 -10.44 34.56
C PHE A 21 -22.58 -10.45 34.78
N VAL A 22 -23.32 -9.69 33.96
CA VAL A 22 -24.80 -9.52 34.03
C VAL A 22 -25.57 -10.83 34.25
N ARG A 23 -25.17 -11.92 33.57
CA ARG A 23 -25.82 -13.23 33.67
C ARG A 23 -25.67 -13.92 35.05
N TRP A 24 -24.74 -13.45 35.87
CA TRP A 24 -24.43 -13.98 37.20
C TRP A 24 -24.76 -12.96 38.30
N CYS A 25 -25.44 -11.87 37.97
CA CYS A 25 -25.86 -10.88 38.95
C CYS A 25 -26.92 -11.47 39.89
N THR A 26 -26.61 -11.51 41.19
CA THR A 26 -27.52 -12.01 42.24
C THR A 26 -28.72 -11.10 42.44
N HIS A 27 -28.62 -9.83 42.03
CA HIS A 27 -29.78 -8.95 41.84
C HIS A 27 -30.54 -9.36 40.59
N LYS A 28 -31.35 -10.42 40.72
CA LYS A 28 -32.34 -10.77 39.71
C LYS A 28 -33.29 -9.59 39.57
N PHE A 29 -33.25 -8.98 38.39
CA PHE A 29 -34.14 -7.91 37.98
C PHE A 29 -35.57 -8.38 38.20
N THR A 30 -36.19 -7.90 39.29
CA THR A 30 -37.64 -7.99 39.42
C THR A 30 -38.15 -6.91 38.48
N ILE A 31 -38.33 -7.27 37.21
CA ILE A 31 -38.91 -6.37 36.21
C ILE A 31 -40.25 -5.92 36.82
N PRO A 32 -40.43 -4.64 37.16
CA PRO A 32 -41.75 -4.15 37.54
C PRO A 32 -42.63 -4.32 36.31
N ASN A 33 -43.77 -4.95 36.53
CA ASN A 33 -44.87 -5.10 35.58
C ASN A 33 -44.97 -3.87 34.64
N PRO A 34 -44.88 -4.02 33.31
CA PRO A 34 -44.86 -2.90 32.35
C PRO A 34 -46.18 -2.12 32.23
N GLY A 35 -47.06 -2.21 33.23
CA GLY A 35 -48.41 -1.63 33.21
C GLY A 35 -48.57 -0.28 33.93
N GLN A 36 -47.61 0.20 34.72
CA GLN A 36 -47.77 1.45 35.47
C GLN A 36 -46.44 2.20 35.63
N ALA A 37 -46.17 3.13 34.73
CA ALA A 37 -45.31 4.27 35.00
C ALA A 37 -45.98 5.56 34.49
N PRO A 38 -45.93 6.66 35.26
CA PRO A 38 -46.55 7.92 34.89
C PRO A 38 -45.77 8.59 33.75
N ILE A 39 -46.50 9.04 32.74
CA ILE A 39 -46.00 9.76 31.59
C ILE A 39 -45.61 11.16 32.05
N LEU A 40 -44.31 11.44 32.16
CA LEU A 40 -43.81 12.81 32.15
C LEU A 40 -43.76 13.28 30.70
N ALA A 41 -44.71 14.15 30.36
CA ALA A 41 -44.85 14.77 29.06
C ALA A 41 -43.71 15.78 28.84
N LEU A 42 -42.94 15.57 27.78
CA LEU A 42 -42.05 16.58 27.18
C LEU A 42 -42.82 17.32 26.07
N PRO A 43 -42.59 18.63 25.86
CA PRO A 43 -43.28 19.41 24.84
C PRO A 43 -42.84 18.98 23.44
N ALA A 44 -43.82 18.64 22.60
CA ALA A 44 -43.59 18.27 21.21
C ALA A 44 -43.16 19.49 20.39
N ALA A 45 -41.93 19.48 19.89
CA ALA A 45 -41.48 20.40 18.85
C ALA A 45 -42.25 20.12 17.55
N SER A 46 -42.89 21.16 17.00
CA SER A 46 -43.64 21.10 15.75
C SER A 46 -42.69 20.87 14.57
N LEU A 47 -42.64 19.64 14.08
CA LEU A 47 -42.02 19.33 12.79
C LEU A 47 -42.91 19.83 11.66
N PRO A 48 -42.35 20.42 10.58
CA PRO A 48 -43.11 20.74 9.38
C PRO A 48 -43.67 19.44 8.77
N PRO A 49 -44.90 19.49 8.21
CA PRO A 49 -45.53 18.31 7.64
C PRO A 49 -44.67 17.71 6.52
N PRO A 50 -44.51 16.38 6.46
CA PRO A 50 -43.77 15.73 5.40
C PRO A 50 -44.40 16.07 4.03
N PRO A 51 -43.58 16.27 2.97
CA PRO A 51 -44.09 16.50 1.64
C PRO A 51 -44.97 15.31 1.20
N PRO A 52 -46.08 15.57 0.47
CA PRO A 52 -46.98 14.53 0.02
C PRO A 52 -46.22 13.52 -0.86
N PRO A 53 -46.49 12.22 -0.71
CA PRO A 53 -45.83 11.20 -1.52
C PRO A 53 -46.11 11.45 -3.01
N PRO A 54 -45.14 11.20 -3.90
CA PRO A 54 -45.34 11.33 -5.33
C PRO A 54 -46.49 10.43 -5.78
N PRO A 55 -47.33 10.88 -6.74
CA PRO A 55 -48.45 10.09 -7.23
C PRO A 55 -47.92 8.75 -7.81
N PRO A 56 -48.61 7.64 -7.56
CA PRO A 56 -48.20 6.35 -8.08
C PRO A 56 -48.14 6.41 -9.62
N PRO A 57 -47.13 5.77 -10.24
CA PRO A 57 -47.03 5.72 -11.69
C PRO A 57 -48.27 5.03 -12.28
N PRO A 58 -48.75 5.48 -13.45
CA PRO A 58 -49.91 4.89 -14.10
C PRO A 58 -49.67 3.39 -14.35
N PRO A 59 -50.67 2.53 -14.11
CA PRO A 59 -50.53 1.11 -14.34
C PRO A 59 -50.23 0.86 -15.82
N VAL A 60 -49.12 0.17 -16.07
CA VAL A 60 -48.80 -0.40 -17.38
C VAL A 60 -49.95 -1.32 -17.83
N PRO A 61 -50.44 -1.19 -19.07
CA PRO A 61 -51.53 -2.02 -19.57
C PRO A 61 -51.09 -3.48 -19.57
N LEU A 62 -51.67 -4.26 -18.65
CA LEU A 62 -51.49 -5.69 -18.61
C LEU A 62 -52.28 -6.29 -19.78
N VAL A 63 -51.55 -6.85 -20.74
CA VAL A 63 -52.13 -7.60 -21.86
C VAL A 63 -52.76 -8.86 -21.29
N SER A 64 -54.09 -8.82 -21.18
CA SER A 64 -54.94 -9.94 -20.78
C SER A 64 -54.76 -11.11 -21.73
N ASN A 65 -54.34 -12.26 -21.20
CA ASN A 65 -54.56 -13.55 -21.83
C ASN A 65 -55.14 -14.54 -20.82
N ALA A 66 -56.17 -15.23 -21.31
CA ALA A 66 -56.85 -16.40 -20.77
C ALA A 66 -57.77 -16.17 -19.56
N ALA A 67 -59.05 -16.05 -19.93
CA ALA A 67 -60.19 -16.40 -19.12
C ALA A 67 -60.08 -17.82 -18.55
N VAL A 68 -60.22 -17.96 -17.24
CA VAL A 68 -60.84 -19.14 -16.63
C VAL A 68 -61.78 -18.65 -15.54
N SER A 69 -63.05 -18.90 -15.79
CA SER A 69 -64.20 -18.70 -14.94
C SER A 69 -64.05 -19.34 -13.56
N ALA A 70 -64.47 -18.64 -12.51
CA ALA A 70 -65.23 -19.22 -11.38
C ALA A 70 -65.63 -18.11 -10.39
N SER A 71 -66.74 -17.43 -10.69
CA SER A 71 -67.55 -16.79 -9.65
C SER A 71 -68.33 -17.88 -8.94
N GLY A 72 -68.00 -18.11 -7.67
CA GLY A 72 -68.72 -19.00 -6.78
C GLY A 72 -68.54 -18.56 -5.33
N ASN A 73 -69.57 -17.91 -4.79
CA ASN A 73 -69.75 -17.64 -3.37
C ASN A 73 -69.29 -18.81 -2.50
N SER A 74 -68.45 -18.55 -1.49
CA SER A 74 -68.39 -19.42 -0.32
C SER A 74 -68.22 -18.59 0.96
N ASN A 75 -69.34 -18.50 1.67
CA ASN A 75 -69.38 -18.22 3.10
C ASN A 75 -68.47 -19.21 3.85
N GLY A 76 -67.48 -18.68 4.58
CA GLY A 76 -67.30 -18.99 6.00
C GLY A 76 -67.12 -20.44 6.46
N GLN A 77 -66.67 -21.37 5.63
CA GLN A 77 -66.36 -22.73 6.07
C GLN A 77 -64.83 -22.89 6.15
N TYR A 78 -64.26 -22.60 7.32
CA TYR A 78 -62.91 -23.01 7.66
C TYR A 78 -62.81 -24.53 7.49
N THR A 79 -62.29 -24.99 6.35
CA THR A 79 -61.91 -26.38 6.13
C THR A 79 -60.77 -26.70 7.11
N LYS A 80 -61.19 -27.21 8.26
CA LYS A 80 -60.40 -27.64 9.41
C LYS A 80 -59.51 -28.82 8.97
N GLY A 81 -58.43 -28.51 8.24
CA GLY A 81 -57.51 -29.52 7.70
C GLY A 81 -56.50 -29.02 6.66
N SER A 82 -56.78 -27.94 5.90
CA SER A 82 -55.93 -27.54 4.75
C SER A 82 -54.96 -26.36 4.99
N GLY A 83 -55.02 -25.71 6.15
CA GLY A 83 -54.18 -24.54 6.45
C GLY A 83 -52.70 -24.87 6.62
N TRP A 84 -52.39 -26.00 7.25
CA TRP A 84 -51.00 -26.40 7.54
C TRP A 84 -50.18 -26.65 6.27
N PHE A 85 -50.78 -27.28 5.25
CA PHE A 85 -50.11 -27.59 4.00
C PHE A 85 -49.65 -26.33 3.24
N HIS A 86 -50.51 -25.31 3.17
CA HIS A 86 -50.18 -24.03 2.52
C HIS A 86 -49.09 -23.27 3.28
N THR A 87 -49.15 -23.26 4.61
CA THR A 87 -48.10 -22.67 5.43
C THR A 87 -46.76 -23.36 5.20
N ASN A 88 -46.75 -24.70 5.15
CA ASN A 88 -45.52 -25.47 4.91
C ASN A 88 -44.91 -25.19 3.53
N GLN A 89 -45.74 -25.10 2.49
CA GLN A 89 -45.27 -24.76 1.13
C GLN A 89 -44.64 -23.36 1.08
N ARG A 90 -45.25 -22.39 1.78
CA ARG A 90 -44.67 -21.03 1.90
C ARG A 90 -43.35 -21.02 2.66
N VAL A 91 -43.22 -21.83 3.72
CA VAL A 91 -41.96 -21.96 4.47
C VAL A 91 -40.87 -22.54 3.58
N MET A 92 -41.16 -23.63 2.85
CA MET A 92 -40.19 -24.21 1.90
C MET A 92 -39.73 -23.22 0.83
N ALA A 93 -40.64 -22.41 0.27
CA ALA A 93 -40.28 -21.39 -0.72
C ALA A 93 -39.40 -20.28 -0.13
N LEU A 94 -39.62 -19.90 1.13
CA LEU A 94 -38.77 -18.92 1.83
C LEU A 94 -37.39 -19.51 2.15
N GLU A 95 -37.34 -20.76 2.59
CA GLU A 95 -36.09 -21.47 2.85
C GLU A 95 -35.24 -21.59 1.58
N ASP A 96 -35.84 -21.96 0.45
CA ASP A 96 -35.18 -22.02 -0.85
C ASP A 96 -34.66 -20.63 -1.29
N SER A 97 -35.48 -19.58 -1.12
CA SER A 97 -35.07 -18.20 -1.43
C SER A 97 -33.88 -17.73 -0.57
N VAL A 98 -33.89 -18.06 0.72
CA VAL A 98 -32.78 -17.74 1.64
C VAL A 98 -31.54 -18.55 1.31
N ALA A 99 -31.68 -19.83 0.99
CA ALA A 99 -30.57 -20.69 0.57
C ALA A 99 -29.92 -20.15 -0.71
N LYS A 100 -30.72 -19.74 -1.69
CA LYS A 100 -30.25 -19.10 -2.92
C LYS A 100 -29.53 -17.79 -2.63
N MET A 101 -30.10 -16.92 -1.79
CA MET A 101 -29.47 -15.65 -1.42
C MET A 101 -28.12 -15.85 -0.72
N ARG A 102 -28.03 -16.87 0.15
CA ARG A 102 -26.78 -17.25 0.82
C ARG A 102 -25.73 -17.75 -0.17
N ALA A 103 -26.11 -18.65 -1.07
CA ALA A 103 -25.20 -19.16 -2.10
C ALA A 103 -24.63 -18.03 -2.97
N TRP A 104 -25.47 -17.07 -3.37
CA TRP A 104 -25.03 -15.88 -4.11
C TRP A 104 -24.04 -15.02 -3.31
N TYR A 105 -24.30 -14.81 -2.02
CA TYR A 105 -23.40 -14.06 -1.15
C TYR A 105 -22.05 -14.77 -0.98
N ASP A 106 -22.06 -16.07 -0.73
CA ASP A 106 -20.83 -16.86 -0.55
C ASP A 106 -19.99 -16.88 -1.84
N VAL A 107 -20.63 -17.03 -3.00
CA VAL A 107 -19.97 -16.92 -4.31
C VAL A 107 -19.39 -15.51 -4.53
N ALA A 108 -20.14 -14.46 -4.18
CA ALA A 108 -19.67 -13.07 -4.30
C ALA A 108 -18.46 -12.81 -3.39
N MET A 109 -18.50 -13.28 -2.14
CA MET A 109 -17.40 -13.15 -1.19
C MET A 109 -16.16 -13.95 -1.61
N LYS A 110 -16.33 -15.18 -2.12
CA LYS A 110 -15.21 -15.97 -2.67
C LYS A 110 -14.57 -15.27 -3.87
N LYS A 111 -15.38 -14.69 -4.77
CA LYS A 111 -14.89 -13.94 -5.93
C LYS A 111 -14.14 -12.66 -5.51
N GLU A 112 -14.65 -11.94 -4.52
CA GLU A 112 -14.00 -10.73 -4.01
C GLU A 112 -12.67 -11.06 -3.33
N ALA A 113 -12.62 -12.14 -2.54
CA ALA A 113 -11.37 -12.62 -1.93
C ALA A 113 -10.33 -13.03 -3.00
N ALA A 114 -10.76 -13.71 -4.06
CA ALA A 114 -9.88 -14.07 -5.17
C ALA A 114 -9.32 -12.83 -5.89
N ARG A 115 -10.16 -11.81 -6.12
CA ARG A 115 -9.73 -10.55 -6.74
C ARG A 115 -8.66 -9.83 -5.90
N LEU A 116 -8.84 -9.76 -4.59
CA LEU A 116 -7.85 -9.16 -3.68
C LEU A 116 -6.53 -9.94 -3.68
N GLN A 117 -6.59 -11.27 -3.74
CA GLN A 117 -5.40 -12.12 -3.79
C GLN A 117 -4.64 -11.93 -5.11
N GLU A 118 -5.32 -11.78 -6.24
CA GLU A 118 -4.71 -11.48 -7.53
C GLU A 118 -4.06 -10.09 -7.56
N GLU A 119 -4.71 -9.08 -6.97
CA GLU A 119 -4.16 -7.73 -6.85
C GLU A 119 -2.90 -7.70 -5.98
N GLU A 120 -2.89 -8.44 -4.86
CA GLU A 120 -1.71 -8.57 -4.01
C GLU A 120 -0.55 -9.26 -4.74
N LYS A 121 -0.83 -10.34 -5.50
CA LYS A 121 0.17 -11.04 -6.33
C LYS A 121 0.76 -10.07 -7.37
N LEU A 122 -0.08 -9.29 -8.05
CA LEU A 122 0.36 -8.31 -9.05
C LEU A 122 1.17 -7.16 -8.43
N LYS A 123 0.78 -6.70 -7.24
CA LYS A 123 1.52 -5.68 -6.48
C LYS A 123 2.90 -6.17 -6.08
N LYS A 124 3.00 -7.41 -5.60
CA LYS A 124 4.26 -8.05 -5.24
C LYS A 124 5.19 -8.23 -6.45
N GLU A 125 4.64 -8.62 -7.61
CA GLU A 125 5.41 -8.73 -8.85
C GLU A 125 5.93 -7.37 -9.33
N ARG A 126 5.12 -6.31 -9.21
CA ARG A 126 5.53 -4.94 -9.53
C ARG A 126 6.69 -4.46 -8.66
N GLU A 127 6.62 -4.69 -7.36
CA GLU A 127 7.68 -4.33 -6.40
C GLU A 127 8.99 -5.09 -6.69
N ASP A 128 8.91 -6.38 -7.04
CA ASP A 128 10.08 -7.18 -7.40
C ASP A 128 10.74 -6.69 -8.70
N LYS A 129 9.93 -6.34 -9.71
CA LYS A 129 10.43 -5.73 -10.95
C LYS A 129 11.11 -4.39 -10.69
N GLU A 130 10.55 -3.55 -9.81
CA GLU A 130 11.17 -2.28 -9.41
C GLU A 130 12.51 -2.51 -8.69
N ARG A 131 12.58 -3.49 -7.78
CA ARG A 131 13.83 -3.86 -7.10
C ARG A 131 14.91 -4.29 -8.09
N ARG A 132 14.56 -5.10 -9.10
CA ARG A 132 15.50 -5.54 -10.15
C ARG A 132 15.98 -4.37 -11.01
N LEU A 133 15.10 -3.43 -11.37
CA LEU A 133 15.48 -2.24 -12.14
C LEU A 133 16.37 -1.31 -11.33
N LYS A 134 16.11 -1.16 -10.03
CA LYS A 134 16.94 -0.36 -9.14
C LYS A 134 18.35 -0.95 -9.01
N ASP A 135 18.47 -2.25 -8.77
CA ASP A 135 19.76 -2.94 -8.70
C ASP A 135 20.54 -2.82 -10.02
N ARG A 136 19.85 -2.99 -11.17
CA ARG A 136 20.47 -2.75 -12.49
C ARG A 136 21.01 -1.33 -12.63
N LYS A 137 20.20 -0.33 -12.27
CA LYS A 137 20.58 1.08 -12.33
C LYS A 137 21.74 1.41 -11.38
N GLU A 138 21.78 0.83 -10.19
CA GLU A 138 22.88 0.99 -9.24
C GLU A 138 24.19 0.42 -9.82
N ARG A 139 24.15 -0.78 -10.41
CA ARG A 139 25.31 -1.37 -11.10
C ARG A 139 25.82 -0.50 -12.26
N GLU A 140 24.92 -0.01 -13.10
CA GLU A 140 25.28 0.89 -14.21
C GLU A 140 25.83 2.22 -13.70
N SER A 141 25.24 2.80 -12.64
CA SER A 141 25.74 4.03 -12.04
C SER A 141 27.12 3.87 -11.42
N PHE A 142 27.39 2.73 -10.78
CA PHE A 142 28.69 2.41 -10.21
C PHE A 142 29.75 2.22 -11.30
N GLN A 143 29.41 1.51 -12.38
CA GLN A 143 30.31 1.38 -13.54
C GLN A 143 30.62 2.73 -14.19
N LYS A 144 29.60 3.59 -14.33
CA LYS A 144 29.77 4.95 -14.84
C LYS A 144 30.67 5.78 -13.93
N GLU A 145 30.42 5.76 -12.62
CA GLU A 145 31.24 6.48 -11.63
C GLU A 145 32.70 6.02 -11.67
N LEU A 146 32.95 4.71 -11.80
CA LEU A 146 34.30 4.18 -11.96
C LEU A 146 34.96 4.68 -13.25
N GLY A 147 34.22 4.71 -14.36
CA GLY A 147 34.70 5.27 -15.63
C GLY A 147 35.03 6.76 -15.53
N ASP A 148 34.13 7.55 -14.97
CA ASP A 148 34.31 9.00 -14.75
C ASP A 148 35.51 9.27 -13.82
N ALA A 149 35.68 8.48 -12.76
CA ALA A 149 36.80 8.60 -11.83
C ALA A 149 38.16 8.25 -12.47
N MET A 150 38.21 7.23 -13.33
CA MET A 150 39.42 6.90 -14.08
C MET A 150 39.76 7.99 -15.10
N ASN A 151 38.76 8.48 -15.83
CA ASN A 151 38.95 9.56 -16.79
C ASN A 151 39.46 10.84 -16.10
N ALA A 152 38.87 11.24 -14.98
CA ALA A 152 39.34 12.39 -14.21
C ALA A 152 40.80 12.24 -13.72
N ARG A 153 41.23 11.03 -13.35
CA ARG A 153 42.63 10.75 -13.01
C ARG A 153 43.55 10.88 -14.21
N LEU A 154 43.14 10.37 -15.38
CA LEU A 154 43.90 10.51 -16.62
C LEU A 154 44.02 11.98 -17.04
N ASP A 155 42.95 12.76 -16.93
CA ASP A 155 42.97 14.20 -17.20
C ASP A 155 43.96 14.92 -16.27
N THR A 156 43.94 14.60 -14.97
CA THR A 156 44.90 15.15 -13.98
C THR A 156 46.36 14.83 -14.34
N VAL A 157 46.62 13.60 -14.83
CA VAL A 157 47.96 13.19 -15.28
C VAL A 157 48.36 13.96 -16.55
N CYS A 158 47.46 14.08 -17.53
CA CYS A 158 47.67 14.85 -18.75
C CYS A 158 47.99 16.32 -18.46
N GLU A 159 47.25 16.96 -17.55
CA GLU A 159 47.50 18.34 -17.11
C GLU A 159 48.87 18.47 -16.44
N SER A 160 49.25 17.51 -15.59
CA SER A 160 50.55 17.50 -14.91
C SER A 160 51.71 17.44 -15.90
N PHE A 161 51.62 16.61 -16.95
CA PHE A 161 52.63 16.54 -18.01
C PHE A 161 52.71 17.84 -18.83
N GLN A 162 51.57 18.46 -19.15
CA GLN A 162 51.55 19.75 -19.85
C GLN A 162 52.14 20.89 -19.01
N ASN A 163 51.92 20.89 -17.70
CA ASN A 163 52.48 21.88 -16.79
C ASN A 163 53.98 21.67 -16.56
N GLN A 164 54.45 20.41 -16.50
CA GLN A 164 55.90 20.12 -16.50
C GLN A 164 56.58 20.68 -17.75
N LYS A 165 55.98 20.50 -18.94
CA LYS A 165 56.54 21.02 -20.20
C LYS A 165 56.68 22.54 -20.22
N LYS A 166 55.79 23.29 -19.55
CA LYS A 166 55.89 24.77 -19.47
C LYS A 166 56.98 25.23 -18.51
N ASN A 167 57.25 24.46 -17.45
CA ASN A 167 58.28 24.78 -16.46
C ASN A 167 59.66 24.21 -16.83
N SER A 168 59.72 23.31 -17.82
CA SER A 168 60.96 22.72 -18.29
C SER A 168 61.75 23.62 -19.22
N GLY A 169 61.43 24.90 -19.44
CA GLY A 169 62.28 25.79 -20.26
C GLY A 169 63.76 25.83 -19.81
N ALA A 170 64.03 25.58 -18.52
CA ALA A 170 65.38 25.41 -18.00
C ALA A 170 65.97 24.01 -18.23
N ASP A 171 65.13 22.97 -18.27
CA ASP A 171 65.54 21.59 -18.54
C ASP A 171 65.61 21.29 -20.04
N GLU A 172 64.87 22.00 -20.89
CA GLU A 172 64.94 21.93 -22.35
C GLU A 172 66.29 22.47 -22.82
N HIS A 173 66.80 23.52 -22.17
CA HIS A 173 68.18 23.96 -22.35
C HIS A 173 69.22 22.93 -21.87
N LYS A 174 68.94 22.19 -20.79
CA LYS A 174 69.83 21.09 -20.35
C LYS A 174 69.73 19.88 -21.27
N ILE A 175 68.56 19.56 -21.80
CA ILE A 175 68.33 18.49 -22.78
C ILE A 175 69.07 18.87 -24.06
N GLU A 176 68.93 20.09 -24.58
CA GLU A 176 69.67 20.54 -25.77
C GLU A 176 71.19 20.54 -25.53
N LYS A 177 71.63 20.88 -24.30
CA LYS A 177 73.04 20.79 -23.90
C LYS A 177 73.53 19.34 -23.84
N LEU A 178 72.75 18.45 -23.25
CA LEU A 178 73.04 17.02 -23.17
C LEU A 178 72.98 16.36 -24.55
N GLU A 179 72.09 16.78 -25.43
CA GLU A 179 72.04 16.33 -26.83
C GLU A 179 73.31 16.74 -27.57
N LYS A 180 73.76 18.00 -27.42
CA LYS A 180 75.06 18.45 -27.97
C LYS A 180 76.23 17.68 -27.37
N GLU A 181 76.19 17.37 -26.08
CA GLU A 181 77.25 16.59 -25.40
C GLU A 181 77.23 15.13 -25.84
N ILE A 182 76.06 14.51 -25.99
CA ILE A 182 75.88 13.16 -26.55
C ILE A 182 76.32 13.12 -28.00
N GLU A 183 76.02 14.12 -28.81
CA GLU A 183 76.43 14.18 -30.21
C GLU A 183 77.94 14.42 -30.34
N SER A 184 78.52 15.26 -29.48
CA SER A 184 79.97 15.44 -29.35
C SER A 184 80.66 14.14 -28.91
N LEU A 185 80.10 13.46 -27.92
CA LEU A 185 80.55 12.15 -27.45
C LEU A 185 80.39 11.11 -28.54
N ARG A 186 79.27 11.07 -29.28
CA ARG A 186 79.08 10.16 -30.42
C ARG A 186 80.08 10.43 -31.52
N LEU A 187 80.36 11.69 -31.87
CA LEU A 187 81.39 12.03 -32.86
C LEU A 187 82.78 11.61 -32.36
N SER A 188 83.06 11.79 -31.08
CA SER A 188 84.31 11.37 -30.44
C SER A 188 84.43 9.83 -30.37
N GLN A 189 83.34 9.15 -30.07
CA GLN A 189 83.23 7.70 -30.01
C GLN A 189 83.22 7.08 -31.41
N SER A 190 82.64 7.75 -32.41
CA SER A 190 82.71 7.35 -33.84
C SER A 190 84.11 7.50 -34.41
N ARG A 191 84.92 8.39 -33.82
CA ARG A 191 86.36 8.48 -34.07
C ARG A 191 87.17 7.43 -33.30
N ALA A 192 86.69 6.96 -32.15
CA ALA A 192 87.35 5.93 -31.34
C ALA A 192 86.99 4.49 -31.76
N ILE A 193 85.75 4.24 -32.20
CA ILE A 193 85.22 2.93 -32.65
C ILE A 193 85.50 2.77 -34.16
N ARG A 194 86.76 2.94 -34.55
CA ARG A 194 87.30 2.20 -35.70
C ARG A 194 88.26 1.10 -35.30
N ASN A 195 88.49 0.92 -34.00
CA ASN A 195 89.29 -0.18 -33.48
C ASN A 195 88.48 -0.88 -32.38
N ASP A 196 88.40 -2.20 -32.52
CA ASP A 196 87.96 -3.18 -31.52
C ASP A 196 86.45 -3.38 -31.35
N GLU A 197 85.88 -3.97 -32.41
CA GLU A 197 85.23 -5.29 -32.37
C GLU A 197 85.27 -6.00 -31.00
N ALA A 198 84.19 -5.88 -30.22
CA ALA A 198 83.59 -6.94 -29.38
C ALA A 198 82.74 -6.30 -28.27
N SER A 199 81.42 -6.24 -28.43
CA SER A 199 80.56 -6.19 -27.25
C SER A 199 79.20 -6.79 -27.51
N THR A 200 78.91 -7.76 -26.65
CA THR A 200 77.82 -8.73 -26.66
C THR A 200 76.44 -8.07 -26.61
N SER A 201 75.65 -8.35 -27.65
CA SER A 201 74.22 -8.09 -27.73
C SER A 201 73.48 -8.88 -26.64
N GLN A 202 72.97 -8.18 -25.64
CA GLN A 202 71.94 -8.72 -24.75
C GLN A 202 70.61 -8.77 -25.53
N PRO A 203 69.96 -9.94 -25.62
CA PRO A 203 68.80 -10.12 -26.48
C PRO A 203 67.55 -9.53 -25.80
N ILE A 204 66.84 -8.67 -26.54
CA ILE A 204 65.51 -8.14 -26.24
C ILE A 204 64.52 -9.32 -26.26
N VAL A 205 64.39 -10.03 -25.13
CA VAL A 205 63.53 -11.23 -24.97
C VAL A 205 62.69 -11.08 -23.70
N ARG A 206 61.84 -10.04 -23.60
CA ARG A 206 61.08 -9.80 -22.36
C ARG A 206 59.58 -9.49 -22.46
N ASP A 207 58.98 -9.31 -23.65
CA ASP A 207 57.55 -8.92 -23.73
C ASP A 207 56.57 -10.04 -24.14
N ASP A 208 57.01 -11.07 -24.87
CA ASP A 208 56.11 -12.15 -25.33
C ASP A 208 55.48 -12.95 -24.18
N ALA A 209 56.19 -13.13 -23.07
CA ALA A 209 55.68 -13.86 -21.91
C ALA A 209 54.54 -13.11 -21.18
N VAL A 210 54.54 -11.77 -21.24
CA VAL A 210 53.47 -10.96 -20.64
C VAL A 210 52.22 -11.03 -21.51
N LEU A 211 52.39 -10.93 -22.83
CA LEU A 211 51.28 -11.03 -23.78
C LEU A 211 50.63 -12.42 -23.74
N ALA A 212 51.42 -13.48 -23.64
CA ALA A 212 50.92 -14.84 -23.49
C ALA A 212 50.05 -15.03 -22.23
N ARG A 213 50.48 -14.45 -21.09
CA ARG A 213 49.67 -14.48 -19.85
C ARG A 213 48.36 -13.72 -19.98
N LEU A 214 48.37 -12.54 -20.61
CA LEU A 214 47.16 -11.74 -20.80
C LEU A 214 46.12 -12.46 -21.65
N LEU A 215 46.54 -13.11 -22.74
CA LEU A 215 45.65 -13.90 -23.59
C LEU A 215 45.09 -15.11 -22.85
N GLN A 216 45.90 -15.76 -22.02
CA GLN A 216 45.44 -16.87 -21.18
C GLN A 216 44.38 -16.42 -20.16
N GLU A 217 44.61 -15.32 -19.45
CA GLU A 217 43.65 -14.79 -18.47
C GLU A 217 42.31 -14.42 -19.11
N HIS A 218 42.34 -13.89 -20.34
CA HIS A 218 41.13 -13.57 -21.10
C HIS A 218 40.33 -14.84 -21.45
N GLU A 219 40.99 -15.91 -21.89
CA GLU A 219 40.31 -17.17 -22.18
C GLU A 219 39.75 -17.82 -20.91
N GLU A 220 40.50 -17.79 -19.80
CA GLU A 220 40.00 -18.26 -18.50
C GLU A 220 38.79 -17.45 -18.00
N MET A 221 38.77 -16.14 -18.23
CA MET A 221 37.62 -15.29 -17.90
C MET A 221 36.41 -15.66 -18.76
N LYS A 222 36.61 -15.88 -20.07
CA LYS A 222 35.55 -16.28 -20.99
C LYS A 222 34.93 -17.62 -20.58
N VAL A 223 35.75 -18.63 -20.27
CA VAL A 223 35.27 -19.93 -19.77
C VAL A 223 34.47 -19.78 -18.47
N ARG A 224 34.91 -18.91 -17.54
CA ARG A 224 34.18 -18.64 -16.30
C ARG A 224 32.81 -17.98 -16.55
N VAL A 225 32.72 -17.04 -17.48
CA VAL A 225 31.46 -16.38 -17.84
C VAL A 225 30.48 -17.38 -18.48
N GLU A 226 30.96 -18.23 -19.39
CA GLU A 226 30.13 -19.27 -20.01
C GLU A 226 29.62 -20.30 -18.98
N ALA A 227 30.50 -20.75 -18.07
CA ALA A 227 30.11 -21.64 -16.98
C ALA A 227 29.05 -21.02 -16.06
N ALA A 228 29.20 -19.73 -15.72
CA ALA A 228 28.20 -18.99 -14.94
C ALA A 228 26.86 -18.86 -15.68
N ALA A 229 26.89 -18.63 -16.99
CA ALA A 229 25.67 -18.58 -17.80
C ALA A 229 24.92 -19.92 -17.82
N VAL A 230 25.64 -21.04 -17.88
CA VAL A 230 25.03 -22.39 -17.78
C VAL A 230 24.44 -22.63 -16.39
N ALA A 231 25.13 -22.24 -15.33
CA ALA A 231 24.61 -22.34 -13.97
C ALA A 231 23.33 -21.52 -13.77
N ASN A 232 23.28 -20.29 -14.31
CA ASN A 232 22.09 -19.43 -14.25
C ASN A 232 20.89 -20.06 -14.96
N LYS A 233 21.07 -20.61 -16.18
CA LYS A 233 20.00 -21.34 -16.89
C LYS A 233 19.43 -22.51 -16.07
N ARG A 234 20.28 -23.18 -15.28
CA ARG A 234 19.86 -24.28 -14.41
C ARG A 234 19.04 -23.78 -13.22
N VAL A 235 19.40 -22.64 -12.65
CA VAL A 235 18.61 -21.98 -11.59
C VAL A 235 17.24 -21.56 -12.13
N ASP A 236 17.18 -20.92 -13.29
CA ASP A 236 15.91 -20.51 -13.92
C ASP A 236 14.97 -21.71 -14.16
N SER A 237 15.53 -22.84 -14.61
CA SER A 237 14.76 -24.08 -14.81
C SER A 237 14.24 -24.68 -13.49
N LEU A 238 14.99 -24.57 -12.40
CA LEU A 238 14.55 -25.03 -11.07
C LEU A 238 13.48 -24.10 -10.49
N GLU A 239 13.58 -22.79 -10.70
CA GLU A 239 12.56 -21.83 -10.30
C GLU A 239 11.24 -22.07 -11.03
N GLU A 240 11.28 -22.41 -12.32
CA GLU A 240 10.08 -22.78 -13.09
C GLU A 240 9.42 -24.06 -12.53
N ALA A 241 10.22 -25.09 -12.24
CA ALA A 241 9.72 -26.33 -11.65
C ALA A 241 9.07 -26.10 -10.28
N LEU A 242 9.67 -25.27 -9.42
CA LEU A 242 9.08 -24.88 -8.13
C LEU A 242 7.76 -24.13 -8.30
N ARG A 243 7.65 -23.27 -9.32
CA ARG A 243 6.40 -22.54 -9.64
C ARG A 243 5.29 -23.51 -10.03
N MET A 244 5.60 -24.51 -10.87
CA MET A 244 4.66 -25.55 -11.29
C MET A 244 4.20 -26.41 -10.11
N ILE A 245 5.11 -26.86 -9.24
CA ILE A 245 4.76 -27.64 -8.03
C ILE A 245 3.84 -26.83 -7.11
N LYS A 246 4.14 -25.54 -6.92
CA LYS A 246 3.31 -24.66 -6.09
C LYS A 246 1.90 -24.52 -6.67
N GLN A 247 1.78 -24.34 -8.00
CA GLN A 247 0.48 -24.23 -8.68
C GLN A 247 -0.33 -25.54 -8.59
N GLN A 248 0.33 -26.69 -8.67
CA GLN A 248 -0.30 -27.99 -8.45
C GLN A 248 -0.82 -28.13 -7.01
N HIS A 249 -0.05 -27.70 -6.02
CA HIS A 249 -0.47 -27.74 -4.61
C HIS A 249 -1.66 -26.80 -4.33
N GLU A 250 -1.67 -25.59 -4.90
CA GLU A 250 -2.77 -24.62 -4.76
C GLU A 250 -4.06 -25.18 -5.37
N SER A 251 -3.98 -25.81 -6.55
CA SER A 251 -5.13 -26.48 -7.20
C SER A 251 -5.63 -27.69 -6.41
N ALA A 252 -4.74 -28.50 -5.85
CA ALA A 252 -5.12 -29.68 -5.06
C ALA A 252 -5.71 -29.30 -3.69
N SER A 253 -5.27 -28.20 -3.09
CA SER A 253 -5.76 -27.73 -1.78
C SER A 253 -7.12 -27.05 -1.86
N THR A 254 -7.40 -26.32 -2.95
CA THR A 254 -8.68 -25.63 -3.15
C THR A 254 -9.81 -26.56 -3.56
N GLY A 255 -9.53 -27.70 -4.21
CA GLY A 255 -10.56 -28.66 -4.63
C GLY A 255 -11.17 -29.54 -3.53
N LYS A 256 -10.67 -29.53 -2.28
CA LYS A 256 -11.09 -30.48 -1.22
C LYS A 256 -11.95 -29.91 -0.09
N LEU A 257 -12.26 -28.61 -0.08
CA LEU A 257 -13.03 -27.99 1.01
C LEU A 257 -14.53 -27.78 0.70
N ASP A 258 -14.99 -28.10 -0.51
CA ASP A 258 -16.41 -27.91 -0.86
C ASP A 258 -17.27 -29.20 -0.69
N GLU A 259 -16.76 -30.29 -0.10
CA GLU A 259 -17.52 -31.55 0.04
C GLU A 259 -17.73 -32.07 1.48
N ALA A 260 -17.24 -31.38 2.53
CA ALA A 260 -17.42 -31.84 3.91
C ALA A 260 -17.70 -30.68 4.89
N GLY A 261 -18.99 -30.45 5.19
CA GLY A 261 -19.44 -29.58 6.27
C GLY A 261 -20.83 -29.02 5.98
N GLY A 262 -21.92 -29.65 6.40
CA GLY A 262 -22.13 -30.20 7.73
C GLY A 262 -22.79 -29.14 8.60
N SER A 263 -23.99 -29.48 9.07
CA SER A 263 -24.93 -28.69 9.84
C SER A 263 -24.34 -27.89 11.01
N GLY A 264 -24.81 -26.66 11.18
CA GLY A 264 -24.44 -25.81 12.31
C GLY A 264 -25.41 -24.65 12.49
N ALA A 265 -26.57 -24.93 13.06
CA ALA A 265 -27.55 -23.94 13.50
C ALA A 265 -26.96 -22.99 14.56
N ARG A 266 -27.29 -21.70 14.47
CA ARG A 266 -27.86 -20.89 15.58
C ARG A 266 -28.26 -19.48 15.11
N THR A 267 -29.53 -19.18 15.39
CA THR A 267 -30.18 -17.90 15.76
C THR A 267 -29.22 -16.74 16.10
N VAL A 268 -29.48 -15.47 15.76
CA VAL A 268 -30.46 -14.59 16.43
C VAL A 268 -30.85 -13.42 15.52
N ARG A 269 -32.16 -13.11 15.56
CA ARG A 269 -32.90 -12.07 14.86
C ARG A 269 -32.63 -10.69 15.50
N GLY A 270 -32.04 -9.77 14.75
CA GLY A 270 -31.82 -8.37 15.14
C GLY A 270 -32.42 -7.40 14.12
N LYS A 271 -33.28 -6.50 14.61
CA LYS A 271 -34.14 -5.57 13.88
C LYS A 271 -33.32 -4.55 13.07
N LYS A 272 -33.44 -4.61 11.73
CA LYS A 272 -32.76 -3.71 10.78
C LYS A 272 -33.38 -2.31 10.85
N LYS A 273 -32.66 -1.37 11.46
CA LYS A 273 -32.88 0.06 11.31
C LYS A 273 -32.28 0.43 9.94
N THR A 274 -33.10 0.91 9.01
CA THR A 274 -32.70 1.45 7.71
C THR A 274 -31.90 2.72 7.94
N ILE A 275 -30.63 2.57 8.29
CA ILE A 275 -29.62 3.61 8.10
C ILE A 275 -29.29 3.59 6.61
N ALA A 276 -29.35 4.76 5.96
CA ALA A 276 -29.14 4.94 4.54
C ALA A 276 -27.88 4.18 4.07
N TRP A 277 -28.05 3.25 3.13
CA TRP A 277 -26.97 2.41 2.61
C TRP A 277 -25.97 3.19 1.75
N GLU A 278 -26.27 4.45 1.42
CA GLU A 278 -25.38 5.35 0.69
C GLU A 278 -24.17 5.82 1.52
N ASP A 279 -24.30 5.97 2.84
CA ASP A 279 -23.18 6.42 3.69
C ASP A 279 -22.07 5.35 3.85
N VAL A 280 -22.42 4.06 3.76
CA VAL A 280 -21.46 2.96 3.97
C VAL A 280 -20.49 2.81 2.79
N ALA A 281 -20.97 3.07 1.57
CA ALA A 281 -20.11 3.04 0.37
C ALA A 281 -19.11 4.21 0.37
N GLN A 282 -19.55 5.40 0.79
CA GLN A 282 -18.74 6.60 0.79
C GLN A 282 -17.61 6.55 1.85
N GLU A 283 -17.82 5.85 2.97
CA GLU A 283 -16.79 5.62 4.00
C GLU A 283 -15.64 4.75 3.46
N SER A 284 -15.95 3.73 2.64
CA SER A 284 -14.94 2.86 2.01
C SER A 284 -14.05 3.65 1.03
N ASP A 285 -14.65 4.49 0.19
CA ASP A 285 -13.91 5.33 -0.76
C ASP A 285 -13.00 6.34 -0.06
N ARG A 286 -13.47 6.89 1.08
CA ARG A 286 -12.68 7.78 1.93
C ARG A 286 -11.44 7.09 2.50
N ASP A 287 -11.54 5.84 2.93
CA ASP A 287 -10.42 5.07 3.46
C ASP A 287 -9.39 4.68 2.39
N VAL A 288 -9.85 4.39 1.17
CA VAL A 288 -8.96 4.16 0.01
C VAL A 288 -8.18 5.44 -0.29
N PHE A 289 -8.86 6.59 -0.36
CA PHE A 289 -8.23 7.89 -0.60
C PHE A 289 -7.19 8.26 0.48
N ILE A 290 -7.51 8.02 1.76
CA ILE A 290 -6.57 8.26 2.88
C ILE A 290 -5.32 7.40 2.74
N ARG A 291 -5.46 6.11 2.38
CA ARG A 291 -4.32 5.20 2.20
C ARG A 291 -3.43 5.64 1.03
N GLU A 292 -4.03 5.97 -0.10
CA GLU A 292 -3.30 6.41 -1.29
C GLU A 292 -2.55 7.73 -1.04
N ALA A 293 -3.23 8.74 -0.50
CA ALA A 293 -2.62 10.02 -0.15
C ALA A 293 -1.48 9.87 0.87
N ARG A 294 -1.62 8.96 1.83
CA ARG A 294 -0.56 8.64 2.79
C ARG A 294 0.66 8.02 2.11
N THR A 295 0.46 7.13 1.14
CA THR A 295 1.59 6.55 0.39
C THR A 295 2.27 7.58 -0.50
N GLU A 296 1.51 8.43 -1.18
CA GLU A 296 2.03 9.50 -2.03
C GLU A 296 2.93 10.46 -1.22
N LEU A 297 2.43 10.98 -0.09
CA LEU A 297 3.14 11.95 0.73
C LEU A 297 4.35 11.35 1.46
N ARG A 298 4.35 10.06 1.78
CA ARG A 298 5.52 9.38 2.39
C ARG A 298 6.72 9.26 1.45
N THR A 299 6.49 9.25 0.14
CA THR A 299 7.57 9.17 -0.85
C THR A 299 8.18 10.53 -1.19
N LYS A 300 7.54 11.64 -0.78
CA LYS A 300 8.00 13.00 -1.05
C LYS A 300 9.17 13.40 -0.15
N ARG A 301 10.09 14.20 -0.69
CA ARG A 301 11.18 14.77 0.09
C ARG A 301 10.66 15.90 0.98
N LYS A 302 11.43 16.25 2.01
CA LYS A 302 11.07 17.33 2.96
C LYS A 302 10.74 18.66 2.26
N ASN A 303 11.47 19.01 1.20
CA ASN A 303 11.25 20.24 0.45
C ASN A 303 9.88 20.24 -0.26
N ASP A 304 9.54 19.15 -0.94
CA ASP A 304 8.24 19.00 -1.62
C ASP A 304 7.08 19.03 -0.61
N LEU A 305 7.25 18.41 0.56
CA LEU A 305 6.27 18.46 1.65
C LEU A 305 6.07 19.88 2.16
N MET A 306 7.12 20.70 2.25
CA MET A 306 7.03 22.11 2.64
C MET A 306 6.29 22.95 1.60
N GLU A 307 6.47 22.66 0.32
CA GLU A 307 5.76 23.32 -0.77
C GLU A 307 4.26 22.98 -0.72
N ILE A 308 3.91 21.70 -0.61
CA ILE A 308 2.52 21.24 -0.48
C ILE A 308 1.86 21.86 0.75
N ARG A 309 2.56 21.88 1.89
CA ARG A 309 2.10 22.52 3.13
C ARG A 309 1.78 24.00 2.90
N SER A 310 2.68 24.73 2.26
CA SER A 310 2.50 26.18 2.00
C SER A 310 1.31 26.43 1.08
N LYS A 311 1.16 25.59 0.05
CA LYS A 311 0.04 25.65 -0.90
C LYS A 311 -1.30 25.32 -0.26
N GLU A 312 -1.34 24.34 0.64
CA GLU A 312 -2.57 23.91 1.29
C GLU A 312 -2.86 24.69 2.58
N GLY A 313 -1.96 25.55 3.04
CA GLY A 313 -2.11 26.34 4.27
C GLY A 313 -2.17 25.46 5.52
N VAL A 314 -1.26 24.49 5.63
CA VAL A 314 -1.13 23.56 6.78
C VAL A 314 -0.01 24.05 7.71
N LYS A 315 -0.12 23.86 9.02
CA LYS A 315 0.96 24.26 9.96
C LYS A 315 2.06 23.21 9.95
N TYR A 316 3.33 23.61 10.04
CA TYR A 316 4.41 22.63 10.13
C TYR A 316 4.61 22.23 11.58
N THR A 317 4.58 20.94 11.80
CA THR A 317 4.79 20.28 13.06
C THR A 317 5.87 19.23 12.83
N THR A 318 5.63 17.96 13.17
CA THR A 318 6.50 16.87 12.74
C THR A 318 6.12 16.41 11.33
N ILE A 319 7.02 15.70 10.64
CA ILE A 319 6.75 15.18 9.30
C ILE A 319 5.49 14.27 9.29
N PRO A 320 5.33 13.30 10.22
CA PRO A 320 4.11 12.48 10.29
C PRO A 320 2.83 13.28 10.54
N ASP A 321 2.89 14.28 11.41
CA ASP A 321 1.74 15.13 11.76
C ASP A 321 1.34 16.01 10.57
N THR A 322 2.32 16.63 9.91
CA THR A 322 2.10 17.46 8.71
C THR A 322 1.46 16.63 7.58
N ILE A 323 1.90 15.39 7.37
CA ILE A 323 1.28 14.46 6.41
C ILE A 323 -0.18 14.20 6.79
N THR A 324 -0.46 13.98 8.07
CA THR A 324 -1.82 13.69 8.56
C THR A 324 -2.74 14.90 8.38
N GLU A 325 -2.27 16.11 8.68
CA GLU A 325 -3.01 17.36 8.46
C GLU A 325 -3.29 17.64 6.98
N ILE A 326 -2.32 17.42 6.08
CA ILE A 326 -2.50 17.53 4.62
C ILE A 326 -3.58 16.54 4.15
N ILE A 327 -3.52 15.27 4.59
CA ILE A 327 -4.52 14.27 4.22
C ILE A 327 -5.90 14.68 4.73
N ALA A 328 -6.02 15.13 5.98
CA ALA A 328 -7.29 15.59 6.54
C ALA A 328 -7.89 16.72 5.70
N LYS A 329 -7.08 17.72 5.30
CA LYS A 329 -7.52 18.81 4.42
C LYS A 329 -7.97 18.33 3.04
N ARG A 330 -7.23 17.41 2.42
CA ARG A 330 -7.61 16.84 1.11
C ARG A 330 -8.90 16.04 1.21
N VAL A 331 -9.06 15.23 2.25
CA VAL A 331 -10.28 14.46 2.50
C VAL A 331 -11.48 15.39 2.71
N GLU A 332 -11.32 16.44 3.51
CA GLU A 332 -12.35 17.46 3.74
C GLU A 332 -12.72 18.21 2.46
N LYS A 333 -11.74 18.47 1.58
CA LYS A 333 -11.96 19.12 0.28
C LYS A 333 -12.70 18.20 -0.71
N THR A 334 -12.40 16.90 -0.72
CA THR A 334 -12.97 15.94 -1.69
C THR A 334 -14.32 15.38 -1.24
N PHE A 335 -14.45 15.01 0.04
CA PHE A 335 -15.64 14.36 0.60
C PHE A 335 -16.52 15.32 1.39
N GLY A 336 -16.16 16.61 1.43
CA GLY A 336 -16.80 17.61 2.26
C GLY A 336 -16.38 17.52 3.73
N LYS A 337 -16.68 18.60 4.47
CA LYS A 337 -16.71 18.55 5.93
C LYS A 337 -17.75 17.50 6.30
N LYS A 338 -17.32 16.39 6.92
CA LYS A 338 -18.24 15.55 7.70
C LYS A 338 -18.95 16.54 8.61
N ALA A 339 -20.26 16.73 8.43
CA ALA A 339 -21.04 17.55 9.33
C ALA A 339 -20.74 16.95 10.70
N ALA A 340 -19.94 17.67 11.49
CA ALA A 340 -19.77 17.33 12.88
C ALA A 340 -21.21 17.33 13.37
N VAL A 341 -21.73 16.13 13.65
CA VAL A 341 -22.98 15.98 14.36
C VAL A 341 -22.69 16.75 15.63
N GLN A 342 -23.15 18.01 15.64
CA GLN A 342 -23.06 18.87 16.78
C GLN A 342 -23.97 18.15 17.75
N GLU A 343 -23.38 17.31 18.59
CA GLU A 343 -24.03 16.85 19.80
C GLU A 343 -24.37 18.15 20.50
N ILE A 344 -25.63 18.57 20.33
CA ILE A 344 -26.22 19.67 21.07
C ILE A 344 -26.16 19.18 22.50
N SER A 345 -25.06 19.50 23.19
CA SER A 345 -24.98 19.41 24.63
C SER A 345 -25.99 20.42 25.13
N ASP A 346 -27.14 19.91 25.54
CA ASP A 346 -28.24 20.61 26.17
C ASP A 346 -27.83 21.03 27.59
N ASP A 347 -26.74 21.79 27.70
CA ASP A 347 -26.24 22.35 28.95
C ASP A 347 -26.21 23.87 28.82
N GLY A 348 -27.41 24.44 28.90
CA GLY A 348 -27.64 25.87 29.07
C GLY A 348 -27.22 26.27 30.49
N GLY A 349 -25.96 26.67 30.64
CA GLY A 349 -25.39 27.22 31.87
C GLY A 349 -24.63 28.51 31.58
N ASN A 350 -25.39 29.56 31.28
CA ASN A 350 -25.04 30.99 31.40
C ASN A 350 -23.82 31.29 32.30
N GLU A 351 -22.65 31.58 31.72
CA GLU A 351 -21.58 32.30 32.40
C GLU A 351 -21.30 33.62 31.67
N GLY A 352 -21.47 34.69 32.44
CA GLY A 352 -21.61 36.03 31.96
C GLY A 352 -20.33 36.61 31.35
N ASN A 353 -20.56 37.46 30.38
CA ASN A 353 -19.71 38.58 30.00
C ASN A 353 -18.98 39.16 31.21
N LYS A 354 -17.65 39.03 31.20
CA LYS A 354 -16.78 39.97 31.90
C LYS A 354 -15.73 40.45 30.92
N GLU A 355 -16.10 41.53 30.25
CA GLU A 355 -15.17 42.48 29.65
C GLU A 355 -14.29 43.02 30.78
N ASP A 356 -13.01 42.67 30.78
CA ASP A 356 -12.00 43.50 31.44
C ASP A 356 -10.94 43.78 30.37
N GLY A 357 -11.06 44.98 29.81
CA GLY A 357 -10.06 45.60 28.97
C GLY A 357 -8.76 45.78 29.76
N GLY A 358 -7.66 45.49 29.09
CA GLY A 358 -6.33 45.80 29.54
C GLY A 358 -5.52 46.27 28.34
N ASP A 359 -5.58 47.58 28.08
CA ASP A 359 -4.55 48.29 27.33
C ASP A 359 -3.19 47.99 27.99
N TYR A 360 -2.24 47.47 27.22
CA TYR A 360 -0.84 47.57 27.58
C TYR A 360 -0.05 48.10 26.39
N VAL A 361 0.20 49.40 26.49
CA VAL A 361 1.22 50.15 25.77
C VAL A 361 2.59 49.75 26.34
N ASP A 362 3.62 49.94 25.52
CA ASP A 362 5.01 50.27 25.92
C ASP A 362 6.08 49.18 25.81
N SER A 363 6.80 49.17 24.67
CA SER A 363 8.27 49.37 24.58
C SER A 363 8.78 49.19 23.14
#